data_AF-A0A2E4ZS51-F1
#
_entry.id   AF-A0A2E4ZS51-F1
#
_cell.length_a   1.000
_cell.length_b   1.000
_cell.length_c   1.000
_cell.angle_alpha   90.00
_cell.angle_beta   90.00
_cell.angle_gamma   90.00
#
_symmetry.space_group_name_H-M   'P 1'
#
loop_
_entity.id
_entity.type
_entity.pdbx_description
1 polymer ?
#
loop_
_entity_poly.entity_id
_entity_poly.type
_entity_poly.pdbx_seq_one_letter_code
_entity_poly.pdbx_strand_id
1 'polypeptide(L)'
;MAVIISKDEHGISYRGLSVAPDAFDKADKLDEYLMKQIPAIEKKLQRKGLLKKRGTRHGTVETWYEFGKLLSEIVDDETKVEPADKKYIWKAISLHASKYVNKKFRGSTRNHFVYCYRLSKFSKDFVMNFTWRIWSKILDSVSFREDLRGDIWLLRNVKKIKQIDNNDIRDELIPYINKVFSTRGRDFSRLSDAEYFSALDKALADFQG
;
A
#
# COMPACT_ATOMS: atom_id res chain seq x y z
N MET A 1 0.96 4.86 -21.01
CA MET A 1 2.09 3.97 -21.37
C MET A 1 1.66 2.51 -21.22
N ALA A 2 2.59 1.57 -21.38
CA ALA A 2 2.44 0.19 -20.92
C ALA A 2 3.44 -0.10 -19.80
N VAL A 3 3.20 -1.18 -19.06
CA VAL A 3 4.01 -1.63 -17.92
C VAL A 3 4.16 -3.14 -18.01
N ILE A 4 5.38 -3.65 -17.83
CA ILE A 4 5.64 -5.09 -17.78
C ILE A 4 5.15 -5.65 -16.44
N ILE A 5 4.30 -6.68 -16.49
CA ILE A 5 3.68 -7.28 -15.30
C ILE A 5 4.00 -8.77 -15.11
N SER A 6 4.53 -9.45 -16.13
CA SER A 6 5.13 -10.79 -16.00
C SER A 6 6.21 -11.01 -17.04
N LYS A 7 7.16 -11.89 -16.68
CA LYS A 7 8.20 -12.44 -17.53
C LYS A 7 8.30 -13.93 -17.20
N ASP A 8 7.91 -14.78 -18.13
CA ASP A 8 7.91 -16.23 -17.97
C ASP A 8 8.33 -16.92 -19.28
N GLU A 9 8.26 -18.26 -19.31
CA GLU A 9 8.61 -19.07 -20.48
C GLU A 9 7.72 -18.80 -21.70
N HIS A 10 6.56 -18.17 -21.52
CA HIS A 10 5.65 -17.75 -22.58
C HIS A 10 5.90 -16.32 -23.06
N GLY A 11 6.88 -15.61 -22.47
CA GLY A 11 7.33 -14.29 -22.90
C GLY A 11 7.02 -13.17 -21.90
N ILE A 12 6.91 -11.95 -22.42
CA ILE A 12 6.72 -10.74 -21.63
C ILE A 12 5.26 -10.27 -21.75
N SER A 13 4.59 -10.09 -20.60
CA SER A 13 3.24 -9.52 -20.58
C SER A 13 3.25 -8.04 -20.24
N TYR A 14 2.65 -7.24 -21.13
CA TYR A 14 2.46 -5.81 -20.97
C TYR A 14 1.01 -5.50 -20.54
N ARG A 15 0.83 -4.49 -19.69
CA ARG A 15 -0.48 -3.91 -19.35
C ARG A 15 -0.39 -2.40 -19.40
N GLY A 16 -1.38 -1.76 -20.00
CA GLY A 16 -1.47 -0.31 -20.11
C GLY A 16 -2.74 0.10 -20.80
N LEU A 17 -3.02 1.41 -20.81
CA LEU A 17 -4.12 1.97 -21.59
C LEU A 17 -3.73 2.25 -23.05
N SER A 18 -2.44 2.35 -23.35
CA SER A 18 -1.94 2.58 -24.71
C SER A 18 -1.39 1.30 -25.32
N VAL A 19 -1.72 1.07 -26.58
CA VAL A 19 -1.17 -0.01 -27.43
C VAL A 19 -0.24 0.52 -28.54
N ALA A 20 0.14 1.81 -28.45
CA ALA A 20 1.04 2.42 -29.41
C ALA A 20 2.46 1.82 -29.31
N PRO A 21 3.24 1.76 -30.41
CA PRO A 21 4.59 1.18 -30.40
C PRO A 21 5.52 1.81 -29.35
N ASP A 22 5.43 3.13 -29.14
CA ASP A 22 6.23 3.85 -28.13
C ASP A 22 5.87 3.46 -26.68
N ALA A 23 4.69 2.88 -26.46
CA ALA A 23 4.26 2.42 -25.15
C ALA A 23 5.07 1.21 -24.67
N PHE A 24 5.52 0.34 -25.58
CA PHE A 24 6.38 -0.81 -25.28
C PHE A 24 7.81 -0.36 -24.94
N ASP A 25 8.39 0.56 -25.72
CA ASP A 25 9.70 1.14 -25.42
C ASP A 25 9.73 1.84 -24.05
N LYS A 26 8.65 2.55 -23.70
CA LYS A 26 8.50 3.16 -22.37
C LYS A 26 8.37 2.10 -21.27
N ALA A 27 7.66 1.00 -21.54
CA ALA A 27 7.53 -0.11 -20.60
C ALA A 27 8.89 -0.79 -20.33
N ASP A 28 9.69 -1.01 -21.37
CA ASP A 28 11.02 -1.60 -21.27
C ASP A 28 11.98 -0.69 -20.51
N LYS A 29 12.00 0.62 -20.82
CA LYS A 29 12.79 1.61 -20.09
C LYS A 29 12.41 1.68 -18.60
N LEU A 30 11.11 1.61 -18.31
CA LEU A 30 10.63 1.55 -16.92
C LEU A 30 11.08 0.26 -16.24
N ASP A 31 10.98 -0.88 -16.91
CA ASP A 31 11.41 -2.17 -16.36
C ASP A 31 12.92 -2.20 -16.07
N GLU A 32 13.76 -1.70 -16.98
CA GLU A 32 15.21 -1.56 -16.76
C GLU A 32 15.53 -0.64 -15.59
N TYR A 33 14.77 0.45 -15.45
CA TYR A 33 14.88 1.37 -14.33
C TYR A 33 14.54 0.64 -13.02
N LEU A 34 13.40 -0.07 -12.96
CA LEU A 34 12.99 -0.83 -11.78
C LEU A 34 13.97 -1.96 -11.43
N MET A 35 14.51 -2.65 -12.43
CA MET A 35 15.53 -3.68 -12.27
C MET A 35 16.77 -3.16 -11.53
N LYS A 36 17.12 -1.89 -11.73
CA LYS A 36 18.24 -1.23 -11.03
C LYS A 36 17.82 -0.67 -9.67
N GLN A 37 16.67 0.01 -9.62
CA GLN A 37 16.24 0.74 -8.42
C GLN A 37 15.75 -0.16 -7.28
N ILE A 38 14.95 -1.20 -7.57
CA ILE A 38 14.38 -2.04 -6.51
C ILE A 38 15.47 -2.75 -5.69
N PRO A 39 16.48 -3.40 -6.29
CA PRO A 39 17.62 -3.94 -5.54
C PRO A 39 18.44 -2.86 -4.83
N ALA A 40 18.56 -1.65 -5.38
CA ALA A 40 19.25 -0.54 -4.74
C ALA A 40 18.52 -0.05 -3.48
N ILE A 41 17.19 0.03 -3.51
CA ILE A 41 16.34 0.33 -2.35
C ILE A 41 16.54 -0.72 -1.26
N GLU A 42 16.51 -2.00 -1.59
CA GLU A 42 16.76 -3.06 -0.61
C GLU A 42 18.15 -2.98 0.01
N LYS A 43 19.18 -2.68 -0.79
CA LYS A 43 20.54 -2.43 -0.29
C LYS A 43 20.60 -1.22 0.65
N LYS A 44 19.88 -0.12 0.35
CA LYS A 44 19.78 1.03 1.25
C LYS A 44 19.16 0.63 2.59
N LEU A 45 18.08 -0.15 2.59
CA LEU A 45 17.44 -0.64 3.82
C LEU A 45 18.34 -1.60 4.61
N GLN A 46 19.11 -2.45 3.93
CA GLN A 46 20.10 -3.33 4.57
C GLN A 46 21.21 -2.54 5.25
N ARG A 47 21.74 -1.50 4.58
CA ARG A 47 22.76 -0.60 5.16
C ARG A 47 22.24 0.15 6.38
N LYS A 48 20.95 0.50 6.42
CA LYS A 48 20.27 1.08 7.59
C LYS A 48 19.97 0.06 8.70
N GLY A 49 20.28 -1.22 8.51
CA GLY A 49 19.94 -2.29 9.47
C GLY A 49 18.44 -2.65 9.51
N LEU A 50 17.62 -2.07 8.64
CA LEU A 50 16.16 -2.24 8.63
C LEU A 50 15.71 -3.51 7.90
N LEU A 51 16.54 -4.07 7.03
CA LEU A 51 16.26 -5.30 6.28
C LEU A 51 17.40 -6.32 6.50
N LYS A 52 17.08 -7.48 7.07
CA LYS A 52 18.06 -8.55 7.32
C LYS A 52 17.92 -9.68 6.31
N LYS A 53 19.06 -10.22 5.84
CA LYS A 53 19.11 -11.32 4.85
C LYS A 53 18.81 -12.72 5.43
N ARG A 54 18.75 -12.90 6.76
CA ARG A 54 18.58 -14.22 7.40
C ARG A 54 17.68 -14.20 8.65
N GLY A 55 16.82 -15.20 8.72
CA GLY A 55 16.52 -15.97 9.94
C GLY A 55 15.59 -15.38 10.98
N THR A 56 15.47 -14.06 11.16
CA THR A 56 14.67 -13.56 12.29
C THR A 56 14.07 -12.17 12.06
N ARG A 57 12.74 -12.12 12.25
CA ARG A 57 11.79 -11.01 12.13
C ARG A 57 11.46 -10.54 10.70
N HIS A 58 10.21 -10.83 10.33
CA HIS A 58 9.44 -10.02 9.37
C HIS A 58 9.69 -8.54 9.66
N GLY A 59 10.00 -7.75 8.63
CA GLY A 59 10.35 -6.34 8.77
C GLY A 59 9.40 -5.58 9.72
N THR A 60 9.98 -4.62 10.44
CA THR A 60 9.24 -3.82 11.43
C THR A 60 8.34 -2.80 10.72
N VAL A 61 7.48 -2.13 11.47
CA VAL A 61 6.71 -1.01 10.92
C VAL A 61 7.63 0.08 10.35
N GLU A 62 8.78 0.32 10.99
CA GLU A 62 9.80 1.24 10.48
C GLU A 62 10.41 0.76 9.16
N THR A 63 10.74 -0.53 9.03
CA THR A 63 11.23 -1.11 7.78
C THR A 63 10.27 -0.82 6.63
N TRP A 64 8.97 -1.03 6.85
CA TRP A 64 7.95 -0.87 5.82
C TRP A 64 7.62 0.59 5.51
N TYR A 65 7.67 1.46 6.51
CA TYR A 65 7.56 2.91 6.32
C TYR A 65 8.68 3.44 5.43
N GLU A 66 9.93 3.13 5.77
CA GLU A 66 11.11 3.58 5.02
C GLU A 66 11.16 2.96 3.63
N PHE A 67 10.73 1.70 3.49
CA PHE A 67 10.59 1.07 2.18
C PHE A 67 9.55 1.80 1.32
N GLY A 68 8.39 2.11 1.88
CA GLY A 68 7.34 2.88 1.22
C GLY A 68 7.79 4.25 0.74
N LYS A 69 8.57 4.96 1.57
CA LYS A 69 9.12 6.29 1.24
C LYS A 69 10.07 6.22 0.04
N LEU A 70 10.93 5.19 0.00
CA LEU A 70 11.82 4.97 -1.15
C LEU A 70 11.05 4.55 -2.40
N LEU A 71 9.94 3.80 -2.26
CA LEU A 71 9.07 3.49 -3.38
C LEU A 71 8.32 4.72 -3.90
N SER A 72 7.92 5.64 -3.04
CA SER A 72 7.23 6.86 -3.47
C SER A 72 8.09 7.74 -4.37
N GLU A 73 9.41 7.75 -4.19
CA GLU A 73 10.36 8.44 -5.09
C GLU A 73 10.27 7.92 -6.54
N ILE A 74 9.82 6.68 -6.74
CA ILE A 74 9.61 6.09 -8.07
C ILE A 74 8.16 6.29 -8.55
N VAL A 75 7.20 5.99 -7.68
CA VAL A 75 5.77 5.93 -8.04
C VAL A 75 5.18 7.32 -8.27
N ASP A 76 5.69 8.34 -7.59
CA ASP A 76 5.21 9.71 -7.73
C ASP A 76 5.94 10.49 -8.83
N ASP A 77 7.00 9.94 -9.42
CA ASP A 77 7.69 10.55 -10.55
C ASP A 77 6.89 10.33 -11.84
N GLU A 78 6.09 11.33 -12.19
CA GLU A 78 5.23 11.31 -13.39
C GLU A 78 6.04 11.30 -14.70
N THR A 79 7.34 11.62 -14.66
CA THR A 79 8.23 11.47 -15.82
C THR A 79 8.59 10.01 -16.09
N LYS A 80 8.34 9.12 -15.12
CA LYS A 80 8.62 7.68 -15.18
C LYS A 80 7.36 6.83 -15.20
N VAL A 81 6.35 7.22 -14.42
CA VAL A 81 5.12 6.45 -14.23
C VAL A 81 3.91 7.34 -14.51
N GLU A 82 3.26 7.11 -15.64
CA GLU A 82 2.04 7.84 -15.98
C GLU A 82 0.92 7.56 -14.95
N PRO A 83 0.13 8.57 -14.55
CA PRO A 83 -0.93 8.41 -13.54
C PRO A 83 -1.89 7.24 -13.82
N ALA A 84 -2.25 7.02 -15.08
CA ALA A 84 -3.21 6.00 -15.47
C ALA A 84 -2.68 4.55 -15.33
N ASP A 85 -1.35 4.38 -15.30
CA ASP A 85 -0.69 3.10 -15.22
C ASP A 85 -0.14 2.78 -13.81
N LYS A 86 -0.28 3.72 -12.85
CA LYS A 86 0.07 3.52 -11.43
C LYS A 86 -0.58 2.30 -10.80
N LYS A 87 -1.73 1.84 -11.30
CA LYS A 87 -2.37 0.59 -10.83
C LYS A 87 -1.58 -0.67 -11.15
N TYR A 88 -0.75 -0.65 -12.21
CA TYR A 88 0.05 -1.79 -12.65
C TYR A 88 1.48 -1.77 -12.09
N ILE A 89 1.97 -0.61 -11.63
CA ILE A 89 3.37 -0.43 -11.19
C ILE A 89 3.77 -1.41 -10.08
N TRP A 90 2.85 -1.75 -9.18
CA TRP A 90 3.14 -2.63 -8.05
C TRP A 90 3.49 -4.04 -8.50
N LYS A 91 2.90 -4.49 -9.61
CA LYS A 91 3.23 -5.79 -10.19
C LYS A 91 4.60 -5.75 -10.87
N ALA A 92 4.92 -4.67 -11.58
CA ALA A 92 6.26 -4.45 -12.16
C ALA A 92 7.36 -4.42 -11.08
N ILE A 93 7.14 -3.67 -10.00
CA ILE A 93 8.04 -3.64 -8.83
C ILE A 93 8.28 -5.05 -8.28
N SER A 94 7.23 -5.87 -8.22
CA SER A 94 7.33 -7.23 -7.67
C SER A 94 8.20 -8.18 -8.50
N LEU A 95 8.42 -7.91 -9.79
CA LEU A 95 9.29 -8.73 -10.65
C LEU A 95 10.76 -8.60 -10.24
N HIS A 96 11.15 -7.44 -9.70
CA HIS A 96 12.53 -7.09 -9.35
C HIS A 96 12.80 -7.15 -7.84
N ALA A 97 11.75 -7.35 -7.05
CA ALA A 97 11.80 -7.41 -5.59
C ALA A 97 12.26 -8.79 -5.10
N SER A 98 13.18 -8.81 -4.14
CA SER A 98 13.62 -10.06 -3.52
C SER A 98 12.53 -10.67 -2.64
N LYS A 99 12.65 -11.97 -2.33
CA LYS A 99 11.77 -12.68 -1.40
C LYS A 99 11.65 -12.06 0.00
N TYR A 100 12.55 -11.15 0.39
CA TYR A 100 12.55 -10.53 1.71
C TYR A 100 11.53 -9.40 1.84
N VAL A 101 11.24 -8.71 0.73
CA VAL A 101 10.25 -7.63 0.67
C VAL A 101 9.04 -8.03 -0.17
N ASN A 102 9.19 -8.99 -1.08
CA ASN A 102 8.10 -9.51 -1.90
C ASN A 102 7.25 -10.50 -1.10
N LYS A 103 6.14 -10.01 -0.53
CA LYS A 103 5.13 -10.87 0.10
C LYS A 103 4.11 -11.28 -0.96
N LYS A 104 3.72 -12.57 -0.93
CA LYS A 104 2.73 -13.13 -1.88
C LYS A 104 1.47 -12.25 -1.93
N PHE A 105 1.10 -11.83 -3.14
CA PHE A 105 -0.16 -11.14 -3.41
C PHE A 105 -1.33 -12.01 -2.95
N ARG A 106 -2.28 -11.42 -2.21
CA ARG A 106 -3.50 -12.10 -1.77
C ARG A 106 -4.72 -11.53 -2.50
N GLY A 107 -4.80 -11.82 -3.79
CA GLY A 107 -5.74 -11.15 -4.71
C GLY A 107 -5.16 -9.85 -5.29
N SER A 108 -5.94 -9.14 -6.10
CA SER A 108 -5.52 -7.89 -6.77
C SER A 108 -5.39 -6.69 -5.82
N THR A 109 -6.07 -6.73 -4.69
CA THR A 109 -6.29 -5.58 -3.79
C THR A 109 -5.47 -5.65 -2.51
N ARG A 110 -4.92 -6.83 -2.17
CA ARG A 110 -4.05 -7.01 -1.01
C ARG A 110 -2.61 -7.12 -1.45
N ASN A 111 -1.96 -5.96 -1.43
CA ASN A 111 -0.63 -5.76 -1.99
C ASN A 111 0.29 -5.09 -0.97
N HIS A 112 1.34 -5.81 -0.58
CA HIS A 112 2.27 -5.31 0.43
C HIS A 112 3.00 -4.03 0.00
N PHE A 113 3.34 -3.88 -1.29
CA PHE A 113 3.99 -2.67 -1.80
C PHE A 113 3.07 -1.45 -1.69
N VAL A 114 1.79 -1.62 -2.02
CA VAL A 114 0.75 -0.58 -1.84
C VAL A 114 0.66 -0.18 -0.38
N TYR A 115 0.68 -1.15 0.54
CA TYR A 115 0.60 -0.86 1.98
C TYR A 115 1.82 -0.07 2.48
N CYS A 116 3.03 -0.46 2.06
CA CYS A 116 4.24 0.30 2.40
C CYS A 116 4.14 1.73 1.84
N TYR A 117 3.77 1.88 0.57
CA TYR A 117 3.60 3.18 -0.07
C TYR A 117 2.58 4.06 0.67
N ARG A 118 1.36 3.55 0.93
CA ARG A 118 0.32 4.27 1.70
C ARG A 118 0.84 4.65 3.09
N LEU A 119 1.52 3.74 3.78
CA LEU A 119 2.09 3.99 5.10
C LEU A 119 3.08 5.17 5.09
N SER A 120 3.85 5.32 4.01
CA SER A 120 4.81 6.43 3.87
C SER A 120 4.18 7.82 3.72
N LYS A 121 2.88 7.90 3.42
CA LYS A 121 2.13 9.16 3.30
C LYS A 121 1.72 9.74 4.65
N PHE A 122 1.80 8.94 5.71
CA PHE A 122 1.58 9.39 7.08
C PHE A 122 2.87 9.94 7.70
N SER A 123 2.74 10.72 8.78
CA SER A 123 3.90 11.12 9.56
C SER A 123 4.56 9.90 10.20
N LYS A 124 5.90 9.88 10.24
CA LYS A 124 6.65 8.77 10.86
C LYS A 124 6.20 8.53 12.31
N ASP A 125 6.03 9.60 13.07
CA ASP A 125 5.51 9.56 14.43
C ASP A 125 4.18 8.80 14.52
N PHE A 126 3.17 9.15 13.71
CA PHE A 126 1.90 8.43 13.71
C PHE A 126 2.05 6.95 13.36
N VAL A 127 2.86 6.64 12.35
CA VAL A 127 3.08 5.26 11.90
C VAL A 127 3.69 4.40 13.01
N MET A 128 4.65 4.95 13.76
CA MET A 128 5.34 4.22 14.83
C MET A 128 4.45 3.91 16.06
N ASN A 129 3.28 4.54 16.19
CA ASN A 129 2.35 4.26 17.29
C ASN A 129 1.71 2.85 17.19
N PHE A 130 1.71 2.25 15.99
CA PHE A 130 1.08 0.95 15.78
C PHE A 130 2.06 -0.09 15.24
N THR A 131 1.85 -1.35 15.64
CA THR A 131 2.63 -2.45 15.08
C THR A 131 2.24 -2.72 13.62
N TRP A 132 3.14 -3.36 12.86
CA TRP A 132 2.83 -3.77 11.47
C TRP A 132 1.57 -4.65 11.38
N ARG A 133 1.26 -5.44 12.42
CA ARG A 133 0.06 -6.28 12.48
C ARG A 133 -1.21 -5.43 12.44
N ILE A 134 -1.22 -4.30 13.15
CA ILE A 134 -2.34 -3.36 13.17
C ILE A 134 -2.46 -2.65 11.83
N TRP A 135 -1.36 -2.10 11.32
CA TRP A 135 -1.36 -1.46 10.00
C TRP A 135 -1.84 -2.41 8.90
N SER A 136 -1.37 -3.66 8.89
CA SER A 136 -1.85 -4.67 7.94
C SER A 136 -3.35 -4.89 8.09
N LYS A 137 -3.87 -5.03 9.32
CA LYS A 137 -5.30 -5.22 9.58
C LYS A 137 -6.14 -4.04 9.08
N ILE A 138 -5.70 -2.81 9.31
CA ILE A 138 -6.36 -1.59 8.81
C ILE A 138 -6.34 -1.59 7.28
N LEU A 139 -5.18 -1.74 6.65
CA LEU A 139 -5.03 -1.64 5.19
C LEU A 139 -5.62 -2.84 4.43
N ASP A 140 -5.77 -4.01 5.07
CA ASP A 140 -6.46 -5.18 4.52
C ASP A 140 -8.00 -5.10 4.67
N SER A 141 -8.51 -4.21 5.53
CA SER A 141 -9.93 -4.14 5.86
C SER A 141 -10.74 -3.60 4.69
N VAL A 142 -11.98 -4.07 4.55
CA VAL A 142 -12.82 -3.81 3.37
C VAL A 142 -13.08 -2.31 3.23
N SER A 143 -13.32 -1.62 4.35
CA SER A 143 -13.56 -0.17 4.37
C SER A 143 -12.36 0.66 3.90
N PHE A 144 -11.12 0.20 4.05
CA PHE A 144 -9.91 0.99 3.77
C PHE A 144 -9.09 0.50 2.58
N ARG A 145 -9.19 -0.77 2.20
CA ARG A 145 -8.23 -1.42 1.29
C ARG A 145 -8.14 -0.77 -0.10
N GLU A 146 -9.27 -0.34 -0.65
CA GLU A 146 -9.38 0.22 -2.00
C GLU A 146 -9.78 1.70 -2.03
N ASP A 147 -10.10 2.28 -0.87
CA ASP A 147 -10.61 3.64 -0.76
C ASP A 147 -9.63 4.54 -0.01
N LEU A 148 -9.01 5.48 -0.73
CA LEU A 148 -8.02 6.41 -0.18
C LEU A 148 -8.64 7.41 0.80
N ARG A 149 -9.97 7.59 0.81
CA ARG A 149 -10.65 8.40 1.83
C ARG A 149 -10.43 7.83 3.22
N GLY A 150 -10.24 6.51 3.34
CA GLY A 150 -9.82 5.88 4.59
C GLY A 150 -8.50 6.44 5.12
N ASP A 151 -7.51 6.71 4.25
CA ASP A 151 -6.23 7.31 4.66
C ASP A 151 -6.42 8.75 5.15
N ILE A 152 -7.25 9.52 4.45
CA ILE A 152 -7.62 10.89 4.84
C ILE A 152 -8.30 10.89 6.22
N TRP A 153 -9.20 9.94 6.45
CA TRP A 153 -9.89 9.82 7.74
C TRP A 153 -8.93 9.47 8.88
N LEU A 154 -7.99 8.55 8.67
CA LEU A 154 -6.95 8.21 9.65
C LEU A 154 -6.09 9.44 10.02
N LEU A 155 -5.72 10.26 9.03
CA LEU A 155 -4.98 11.51 9.26
C LEU A 155 -5.78 12.51 10.08
N ARG A 156 -7.07 12.70 9.77
CA ARG A 156 -7.95 13.63 10.50
C ARG A 156 -8.18 13.20 11.95
N ASN A 157 -8.24 11.89 12.20
CA ASN A 157 -8.54 11.32 13.52
C ASN A 157 -7.30 10.82 14.27
N VAL A 158 -6.10 11.18 13.80
CA VAL A 158 -4.81 10.73 14.35
C VAL A 158 -4.73 10.82 15.88
N LYS A 159 -5.20 11.92 16.47
CA LYS A 159 -5.15 12.15 17.93
C LYS A 159 -6.06 11.20 18.70
N LYS A 160 -7.28 10.95 18.21
CA LYS A 160 -8.24 10.04 18.83
C LYS A 160 -7.77 8.59 18.70
N ILE A 161 -7.31 8.20 17.52
CA ILE A 161 -6.88 6.82 17.24
C ILE A 161 -5.65 6.45 18.08
N LYS A 162 -4.71 7.38 18.28
CA LYS A 162 -3.54 7.15 19.15
C LYS A 162 -3.88 6.86 20.62
N GLN A 163 -5.08 7.21 21.08
CA GLN A 163 -5.51 6.99 22.46
C GLN A 163 -6.13 5.60 22.66
N ILE A 164 -6.38 4.85 21.58
CA ILE A 164 -7.02 3.52 21.62
C ILE A 164 -5.93 2.45 21.69
N ASP A 165 -6.15 1.41 22.52
CA ASP A 165 -5.21 0.29 22.60
C ASP A 165 -5.09 -0.44 21.25
N ASN A 166 -3.89 -0.95 20.98
CA ASN A 166 -3.62 -1.68 19.74
C ASN A 166 -4.52 -2.92 19.58
N ASN A 167 -4.87 -3.62 20.67
CA ASN A 167 -5.75 -4.78 20.59
C ASN A 167 -7.19 -4.35 20.33
N ASP A 168 -7.67 -3.27 20.94
CA ASP A 168 -9.03 -2.78 20.71
C ASP A 168 -9.20 -2.28 19.28
N ILE A 169 -8.19 -1.62 18.71
CA ILE A 169 -8.18 -1.28 17.27
C ILE A 169 -8.35 -2.55 16.41
N ARG A 170 -7.61 -3.61 16.76
CA ARG A 170 -7.56 -4.86 15.99
C ARG A 170 -8.86 -5.66 16.07
N ASP A 171 -9.36 -5.81 17.28
CA ASP A 171 -10.36 -6.81 17.64
C ASP A 171 -11.76 -6.22 17.75
N GLU A 172 -11.87 -4.89 17.92
CA GLU A 172 -13.15 -4.22 18.12
C GLU A 172 -13.40 -3.14 17.07
N LEU A 173 -12.60 -2.07 17.03
CA LEU A 173 -12.85 -0.92 16.17
C LEU A 173 -12.87 -1.28 14.68
N ILE A 174 -11.82 -1.95 14.18
CA ILE A 174 -11.76 -2.31 12.75
C ILE A 174 -12.85 -3.32 12.36
N PRO A 175 -13.11 -4.39 13.14
CA PRO A 175 -14.28 -5.24 12.91
C PRO A 175 -15.61 -4.48 12.92
N TYR A 176 -15.80 -3.55 13.85
CA TYR A 176 -17.00 -2.73 13.93
C TYR A 176 -17.17 -1.82 12.70
N ILE A 177 -16.12 -1.12 12.28
CA ILE A 177 -16.11 -0.35 11.03
C ILE A 177 -16.47 -1.25 9.84
N ASN A 178 -15.85 -2.42 9.72
CA ASN A 178 -16.18 -3.35 8.63
C ASN A 178 -17.66 -3.76 8.65
N LYS A 179 -18.26 -3.94 9.83
CA LYS A 179 -19.70 -4.23 9.98
C LYS A 179 -20.55 -3.07 9.46
N VAL A 180 -20.23 -1.82 9.84
CA VAL A 180 -20.92 -0.61 9.35
C VAL A 180 -20.85 -0.48 7.84
N PHE A 181 -19.71 -0.83 7.25
CA PHE A 181 -19.53 -0.77 5.80
C PHE A 181 -20.15 -1.97 5.07
N SER A 182 -20.20 -3.16 5.70
CA SER A 182 -20.82 -4.35 5.10
C SER A 182 -22.31 -4.18 4.80
N THR A 183 -23.03 -3.38 5.59
CA THR A 183 -24.45 -3.06 5.37
C THR A 183 -24.67 -2.06 4.22
N ARG A 184 -23.60 -1.45 3.70
CA ARG A 184 -23.62 -0.45 2.61
C ARG A 184 -23.15 -1.00 1.26
N GLY A 185 -22.90 -2.31 1.17
CA GLY A 185 -22.38 -2.98 -0.04
C GLY A 185 -20.85 -3.18 0.00
N ARG A 186 -20.26 -3.73 -1.07
CA ARG A 186 -18.79 -3.90 -1.18
C ARG A 186 -18.12 -2.82 -2.03
N ASP A 187 -18.91 -2.00 -2.72
CA ASP A 187 -18.45 -0.92 -3.58
C ASP A 187 -18.82 0.43 -2.96
N PHE A 188 -17.84 1.07 -2.34
CA PHE A 188 -18.02 2.35 -1.66
C PHE A 188 -17.83 3.56 -2.57
N SER A 189 -17.50 3.35 -3.85
CA SER A 189 -17.37 4.45 -4.82
C SER A 189 -18.69 5.21 -5.03
N ARG A 190 -19.81 4.58 -4.68
CA ARG A 190 -21.16 5.18 -4.71
C ARG A 190 -21.47 6.07 -3.52
N LEU A 191 -20.71 5.96 -2.43
CA LEU A 191 -20.86 6.86 -1.29
C LEU A 191 -20.20 8.19 -1.62
N SER A 192 -20.88 9.29 -1.33
CA SER A 192 -20.25 10.60 -1.26
C SER A 192 -19.19 10.62 -0.13
N ASP A 193 -18.28 11.57 -0.20
CA ASP A 193 -17.27 11.78 0.84
C ASP A 193 -17.92 12.00 2.21
N ALA A 194 -19.00 12.79 2.25
CA ALA A 194 -19.75 13.05 3.48
C ALA A 194 -20.32 11.75 4.08
N GLU A 195 -20.94 10.89 3.27
CA GLU A 195 -21.50 9.61 3.73
C GLU A 195 -20.43 8.63 4.20
N TYR A 196 -19.29 8.59 3.50
CA TYR A 196 -18.15 7.74 3.84
C TYR A 196 -17.52 8.18 5.16
N PHE A 197 -17.21 9.47 5.31
CA PHE A 197 -16.62 10.00 6.54
C PHE A 197 -17.59 9.91 7.72
N SER A 198 -18.86 10.24 7.52
CA SER A 198 -19.90 10.13 8.57
C SER A 198 -20.02 8.70 9.09
N ALA A 199 -19.91 7.68 8.23
CA ALA A 199 -19.94 6.29 8.66
C ALA A 199 -18.75 5.91 9.55
N LEU A 200 -17.54 6.38 9.21
CA LEU A 200 -16.34 6.14 10.00
C LEU A 200 -16.36 6.92 11.32
N ASP A 201 -16.78 8.18 11.29
CA ASP A 201 -16.90 9.03 12.48
C ASP A 201 -17.93 8.48 13.45
N LYS A 202 -19.09 8.04 12.95
CA LYS A 202 -20.09 7.34 13.76
C LYS A 202 -19.50 6.07 14.36
N ALA A 203 -18.80 5.26 13.57
CA ALA A 203 -18.21 4.03 14.06
C ALA A 203 -17.17 4.25 15.17
N LEU A 204 -16.38 5.32 15.05
CA LEU A 204 -15.42 5.72 16.07
C LEU A 204 -16.10 6.27 17.33
N ALA A 205 -17.15 7.09 17.18
CA ALA A 205 -17.90 7.63 18.31
C ALA A 205 -18.61 6.52 19.10
N ASP A 206 -19.35 5.63 18.41
CA ASP A 206 -20.05 4.51 19.03
C ASP A 206 -19.08 3.56 19.77
N PHE A 207 -17.83 3.46 19.29
CA PHE A 207 -16.79 2.67 19.96
C PHE A 207 -16.24 3.36 21.23
N GLN A 208 -16.19 4.69 21.27
CA GLN A 208 -15.62 5.46 22.38
C GLN A 208 -16.61 5.72 23.53
N GLY A 209 -17.91 5.49 23.33
CA GLY A 209 -18.96 5.73 24.32
C GLY A 209 -19.66 7.06 24.13
#